data_AF-A0A9P6JMB9-F1
#
_entry.id   AF-A0A9P6JMB9-F1
#
_cell.length_a   1.000
_cell.length_b   1.000
_cell.length_c   1.000
_cell.angle_alpha   90.00
_cell.angle_beta   90.00
_cell.angle_gamma   90.00
#
_symmetry.space_group_name_H-M   'P 1'
#
loop_
_entity.id
_entity.type
_entity.pdbx_description
1 polymer ?
#
loop_
_entity_poly.entity_id
_entity_poly.type
_entity_poly.pdbx_seq_one_letter_code
_entity_poly.pdbx_strand_id
1 'polypeptide(L)'
;MDNSPVLLFSKFAKLIEDHFPGRDFSTQIVLGLWHPKFLSAADKYLPRFSRIHIGFSIPIAEQYFPPSTVDGYSINFMVLTTPAGRQFVQEMQAAGKQVLTWTVNDMMEARECVRMGIDYVLTDRTKVLHKVLNEYETLGREDVEQKYADEVFDTWSRWSRYTFWRTLIWLFLTIRFNNATKRLDLLGSDLDTEVSKEVLVK
;
A
#
# COMPACT_ATOMS: atom_id res chain seq x y z
N MET A 1 -8.04 11.89 9.65
CA MET A 1 -9.26 11.05 9.55
C MET A 1 -9.13 9.92 10.57
N ASP A 2 -9.99 9.88 11.59
CA ASP A 2 -10.01 8.78 12.54
C ASP A 2 -11.13 7.79 12.20
N ASN A 3 -10.79 6.78 11.39
CA ASN A 3 -11.72 5.71 11.06
C ASN A 3 -11.76 4.71 12.23
N SER A 4 -12.96 4.51 12.81
CA SER A 4 -13.19 3.54 13.88
C SER A 4 -13.12 2.10 13.34
N PRO A 5 -12.13 1.27 13.78
CA PRO A 5 -12.01 -0.12 13.32
C PRO A 5 -13.23 -0.96 13.69
N VAL A 6 -13.73 -0.78 14.92
CA VAL A 6 -14.89 -1.50 15.42
C VAL A 6 -16.12 -1.22 14.57
N LEU A 7 -16.38 0.06 14.27
CA LEU A 7 -17.55 0.43 13.47
C LEU A 7 -17.44 -0.13 12.04
N LEU A 8 -16.27 -0.04 11.43
CA LEU A 8 -16.04 -0.50 10.06
C LEU A 8 -16.28 -2.00 9.91
N PHE A 9 -15.59 -2.81 10.72
CA PHE A 9 -15.67 -4.26 10.58
C PHE A 9 -17.00 -4.84 11.08
N SER A 10 -17.58 -4.31 12.16
CA SER A 10 -18.91 -4.76 12.61
C SER A 10 -20.00 -4.46 11.59
N LYS A 11 -19.98 -3.28 10.96
CA LYS A 11 -20.92 -2.96 9.88
C LYS A 11 -20.68 -3.81 8.65
N PHE A 12 -19.44 -4.06 8.26
CA PHE A 12 -19.14 -4.92 7.12
C PHE A 12 -19.64 -6.36 7.34
N ALA A 13 -19.37 -6.94 8.52
CA ALA A 13 -19.89 -8.26 8.89
C ALA A 13 -21.42 -8.30 8.85
N LYS A 14 -22.08 -7.27 9.41
CA LYS A 14 -23.54 -7.15 9.37
C LYS A 14 -24.09 -7.03 7.94
N LEU A 15 -23.45 -6.25 7.07
CA LEU A 15 -23.88 -6.09 5.68
C LEU A 15 -23.76 -7.40 4.89
N ILE A 16 -22.71 -8.19 5.12
CA ILE A 16 -22.58 -9.52 4.51
C ILE A 16 -23.75 -10.41 4.95
N GLU A 17 -24.04 -10.47 6.25
CA GLU A 17 -25.12 -11.31 6.77
C GLU A 17 -26.51 -10.85 6.27
N ASP A 18 -26.77 -9.54 6.31
CA ASP A 18 -28.07 -8.98 5.94
C ASP A 18 -28.39 -9.16 4.43
N HIS A 19 -27.38 -9.08 3.56
CA HIS A 19 -27.57 -9.13 2.10
C HIS A 19 -27.20 -10.47 1.46
N PHE A 20 -26.37 -11.27 2.12
CA PHE A 20 -25.87 -12.55 1.61
C PHE A 20 -25.87 -13.62 2.72
N PRO A 21 -27.03 -13.92 3.33
CA PRO A 21 -27.12 -14.81 4.49
C PRO A 21 -26.54 -16.19 4.18
N GLY A 22 -25.69 -16.69 5.08
CA GLY A 22 -25.02 -17.99 4.95
C GLY A 22 -23.92 -18.06 3.88
N ARG A 23 -23.66 -16.98 3.12
CA ARG A 23 -22.59 -16.95 2.13
C ARG A 23 -21.26 -16.60 2.79
N ASP A 24 -20.27 -17.44 2.54
CA ASP A 24 -18.91 -17.22 3.01
C ASP A 24 -18.04 -16.56 1.94
N PHE A 25 -17.53 -15.37 2.24
CA PHE A 25 -16.63 -14.61 1.36
C PHE A 25 -15.16 -14.69 1.78
N SER A 26 -14.82 -15.46 2.82
CA SER A 26 -13.46 -15.50 3.38
C SER A 26 -12.38 -15.94 2.37
N THR A 27 -12.75 -16.70 1.35
CA THR A 27 -11.85 -17.14 0.26
C THR A 27 -11.81 -16.16 -0.92
N GLN A 28 -12.69 -15.16 -0.94
CA GLN A 28 -12.84 -14.22 -2.05
C GLN A 28 -12.38 -12.80 -1.70
N ILE A 29 -12.35 -12.47 -0.41
CA ILE A 29 -12.03 -11.13 0.10
C ILE A 29 -10.84 -11.22 1.04
N VAL A 30 -9.83 -10.41 0.74
CA VAL A 30 -8.65 -10.22 1.58
C VAL A 30 -8.71 -8.82 2.20
N LEU A 31 -8.52 -8.73 3.52
CA LEU A 31 -8.53 -7.48 4.26
C LEU A 31 -7.16 -6.82 4.20
N GLY A 32 -7.06 -5.72 3.47
CA GLY A 32 -5.85 -4.89 3.41
C GLY A 32 -5.77 -3.91 4.59
N LEU A 33 -4.76 -4.06 5.44
CA LEU A 33 -4.60 -3.29 6.67
C LEU A 33 -3.42 -2.33 6.62
N TRP A 34 -3.71 -1.03 6.63
CA TRP A 34 -2.69 0.03 6.65
C TRP A 34 -2.14 0.35 8.05
N HIS A 35 -2.88 0.02 9.12
CA HIS A 35 -2.53 0.42 10.48
C HIS A 35 -2.85 -0.70 11.50
N PRO A 36 -1.98 -0.98 12.48
CA PRO A 36 -2.13 -2.12 13.40
C PRO A 36 -3.39 -2.05 14.26
N LYS A 37 -3.92 -0.83 14.52
CA LYS A 37 -5.20 -0.62 15.22
C LYS A 37 -6.39 -1.41 14.63
N PHE A 38 -6.30 -1.82 13.37
CA PHE A 38 -7.36 -2.60 12.71
C PHE A 38 -7.27 -4.11 12.97
N LEU A 39 -6.13 -4.63 13.45
CA LEU A 39 -5.92 -6.07 13.67
C LEU A 39 -6.96 -6.66 14.63
N SER A 40 -7.05 -6.11 15.84
CA SER A 40 -7.97 -6.63 16.86
C SER A 40 -9.44 -6.60 16.44
N ALA A 41 -9.85 -5.58 15.67
CA ALA A 41 -11.22 -5.51 15.16
C ALA A 41 -11.46 -6.47 13.99
N ALA A 42 -10.47 -6.68 13.11
CA ALA A 42 -10.54 -7.69 12.06
C ALA A 42 -10.69 -9.09 12.66
N ASP A 43 -9.89 -9.43 13.68
CA ASP A 43 -9.96 -10.72 14.37
C ASP A 43 -11.30 -10.93 15.06
N LYS A 44 -11.85 -9.87 15.68
CA LYS A 44 -13.12 -9.97 16.40
C LYS A 44 -14.33 -10.17 15.46
N TYR A 45 -14.40 -9.40 14.37
CA TYR A 45 -15.62 -9.33 13.55
C TYR A 45 -15.54 -10.15 12.26
N LEU A 46 -14.34 -10.40 11.74
CA LEU A 46 -14.10 -11.13 10.49
C LEU A 46 -12.97 -12.17 10.64
N PRO A 47 -13.01 -13.05 11.66
CA PRO A 47 -11.89 -13.93 12.00
C PRO A 47 -11.44 -14.85 10.86
N ARG A 48 -12.38 -15.22 9.99
CA ARG A 48 -12.17 -16.15 8.87
C ARG A 48 -11.50 -15.51 7.65
N PHE A 49 -11.54 -14.18 7.54
CA PHE A 49 -11.00 -13.49 6.37
C PHE A 49 -9.48 -13.36 6.48
N SER A 50 -8.79 -13.62 5.38
CA SER A 50 -7.34 -13.38 5.30
C SER A 50 -7.05 -11.89 5.44
N ARG A 51 -5.95 -11.55 6.12
CA ARG A 51 -5.51 -10.18 6.36
C ARG A 51 -4.10 -10.00 5.84
N ILE A 52 -3.87 -8.91 5.11
CA ILE A 52 -2.52 -8.53 4.66
C ILE A 52 -2.17 -7.13 5.13
N HIS A 53 -0.93 -6.93 5.54
CA HIS A 53 -0.44 -5.58 5.84
C HIS A 53 -0.15 -4.82 4.53
N ILE A 54 -0.71 -3.61 4.35
CA ILE A 54 -0.34 -2.72 3.25
C ILE A 54 0.63 -1.65 3.76
N GLY A 55 1.81 -1.52 3.15
CA GLY A 55 2.84 -0.62 3.68
C GLY A 55 3.94 -0.17 2.73
N PHE A 56 4.78 0.71 3.27
CA PHE A 56 5.94 1.32 2.59
C PHE A 56 7.25 1.17 3.39
N SER A 57 7.28 0.33 4.42
CA SER A 57 8.43 0.22 5.33
C SER A 57 8.50 -1.18 5.91
N ILE A 58 9.63 -1.86 5.67
CA ILE A 58 9.92 -3.20 6.19
C ILE A 58 9.99 -3.18 7.74
N PRO A 59 10.74 -2.25 8.38
CA PRO A 59 10.75 -2.20 9.85
C PRO A 59 9.37 -2.00 10.48
N ILE A 60 8.49 -1.23 9.84
CA ILE A 60 7.11 -1.04 10.33
C ILE A 60 6.31 -2.34 10.17
N ALA A 61 6.47 -3.03 9.04
CA ALA A 61 5.80 -4.31 8.80
C ALA A 61 6.21 -5.33 9.85
N GLU A 62 7.51 -5.50 10.11
CA GLU A 62 8.04 -6.45 11.09
C GLU A 62 7.62 -6.11 12.53
N GLN A 63 7.69 -4.83 12.90
CA GLN A 63 7.40 -4.40 14.26
C GLN A 63 5.90 -4.49 14.61
N TYR A 64 5.02 -4.09 13.69
CA TYR A 64 3.60 -3.91 13.99
C TYR A 64 2.69 -4.97 13.36
N PHE A 65 3.20 -5.73 12.39
CA PHE A 65 2.50 -6.81 11.71
C PHE A 65 3.39 -8.06 11.66
N PRO A 66 3.77 -8.61 12.82
CA PRO A 66 4.57 -9.82 12.85
C PRO A 66 3.85 -10.95 12.09
N PRO A 67 4.58 -11.93 11.52
CA PRO A 67 3.98 -13.00 10.72
C PRO A 67 2.86 -13.78 11.45
N SER A 68 2.81 -13.76 12.77
CA SER A 68 1.74 -14.40 13.55
C SER A 68 0.39 -13.67 13.48
N THR A 69 0.32 -12.41 13.04
CA THR A 69 -0.92 -11.61 13.05
C THR A 69 -1.52 -11.35 11.66
N VAL A 70 -0.79 -11.68 10.60
CA VAL A 70 -1.21 -11.48 9.21
C VAL A 70 -0.92 -12.70 8.35
N ASP A 71 -1.65 -12.83 7.25
CA ASP A 71 -1.55 -13.91 6.28
C ASP A 71 -0.59 -13.54 5.12
N GLY A 72 -0.26 -12.25 4.99
CA GLY A 72 0.66 -11.75 3.98
C GLY A 72 0.96 -10.26 4.08
N TYR A 73 1.74 -9.78 3.11
CA TYR A 73 2.24 -8.41 3.06
C TYR A 73 2.06 -7.85 1.65
N SER A 74 1.54 -6.63 1.53
CA SER A 74 1.40 -5.87 0.30
C SER A 74 2.24 -4.60 0.40
N ILE A 75 3.48 -4.69 -0.05
CA ILE A 75 4.49 -3.66 0.16
C ILE A 75 4.77 -2.94 -1.14
N ASN A 76 5.02 -1.64 -1.06
CA ASN A 76 5.37 -0.86 -2.24
C ASN A 76 6.56 -1.46 -3.01
N PHE A 77 6.45 -1.53 -4.33
CA PHE A 77 7.45 -2.13 -5.21
C PHE A 77 8.87 -1.61 -4.99
N MET A 78 9.03 -0.29 -4.88
CA MET A 78 10.35 0.32 -4.69
C MET A 78 11.01 -0.13 -3.39
N VAL A 79 10.24 -0.41 -2.35
CA VAL A 79 10.75 -0.91 -1.07
C VAL A 79 11.22 -2.35 -1.21
N LEU A 80 10.45 -3.20 -1.90
CA LEU A 80 10.79 -4.62 -2.11
C LEU A 80 12.02 -4.81 -3.00
N THR A 81 12.28 -3.90 -3.95
CA THR A 81 13.45 -4.01 -4.83
C THR A 81 14.80 -3.76 -4.13
N THR A 82 14.79 -3.18 -2.93
CA THR A 82 16.01 -2.98 -2.12
C THR A 82 16.59 -4.31 -1.63
N PRO A 83 17.88 -4.39 -1.25
CA PRO A 83 18.46 -5.62 -0.69
C PRO A 83 17.67 -6.16 0.51
N ALA A 84 17.29 -5.29 1.44
CA ALA A 84 16.46 -5.65 2.59
C ALA A 84 15.05 -6.12 2.16
N GLY A 85 14.48 -5.49 1.12
CA GLY A 85 13.20 -5.89 0.56
C GLY A 85 13.22 -7.28 -0.07
N ARG A 86 14.28 -7.62 -0.80
CA ARG A 86 14.44 -8.95 -1.41
C ARG A 86 14.63 -10.02 -0.35
N GLN A 87 15.41 -9.72 0.70
CA GLN A 87 15.53 -10.60 1.86
C GLN A 87 14.19 -10.81 2.56
N PHE A 88 13.44 -9.73 2.79
CA PHE A 88 12.10 -9.78 3.38
C PHE A 88 11.14 -10.66 2.58
N VAL A 89 11.15 -10.58 1.24
CA VAL A 89 10.32 -11.45 0.38
C VAL A 89 10.61 -12.92 0.67
N GLN A 90 11.90 -13.30 0.67
CA GLN A 90 12.33 -14.68 0.90
C GLN A 90 11.95 -15.17 2.30
N GLU A 91 12.20 -14.35 3.33
CA GLU A 91 11.91 -14.70 4.72
C GLU A 91 10.40 -14.87 4.97
N MET A 92 9.58 -13.97 4.43
CA MET A 92 8.13 -14.05 4.62
C MET A 92 7.52 -15.22 3.86
N GLN A 93 7.99 -15.51 2.64
CA GLN A 93 7.56 -16.69 1.90
C GLN A 93 7.99 -17.99 2.58
N ALA A 94 9.22 -18.04 3.12
CA ALA A 94 9.67 -19.16 3.94
C ALA A 94 8.83 -19.35 5.21
N ALA A 95 8.29 -18.26 5.77
CA ALA A 95 7.33 -18.29 6.87
C ALA A 95 5.88 -18.61 6.45
N GLY A 96 5.66 -18.99 5.19
CA GLY A 96 4.34 -19.34 4.64
C GLY A 96 3.43 -18.14 4.42
N LYS A 97 3.99 -16.93 4.28
CA LYS A 97 3.25 -15.69 4.04
C LYS A 97 3.29 -15.32 2.57
N GLN A 98 2.16 -14.79 2.09
CA GLN A 98 2.09 -14.26 0.73
C GLN A 98 2.70 -12.87 0.68
N VAL A 99 3.48 -12.58 -0.37
CA VAL A 99 4.07 -11.27 -0.60
C VAL A 99 3.54 -10.69 -1.91
N LEU A 100 2.87 -9.55 -1.77
CA LEU A 100 2.24 -8.77 -2.82
C LEU A 100 2.99 -7.45 -2.99
N THR A 101 2.90 -6.88 -4.18
CA THR A 101 3.51 -5.59 -4.49
C THR A 101 2.59 -4.65 -5.24
N TRP A 102 2.81 -3.35 -5.07
CA TRP A 102 1.99 -2.31 -5.68
C TRP A 102 2.74 -0.97 -5.84
N THR A 103 2.34 -0.06 -6.74
CA THR A 103 1.57 -0.34 -7.97
C THR A 103 2.57 -0.47 -9.10
N VAL A 104 2.54 -1.61 -9.80
CA VAL A 104 3.52 -1.91 -10.86
C VAL A 104 2.87 -1.71 -12.21
N ASN A 105 3.31 -0.71 -12.97
CA ASN A 105 2.69 -0.33 -14.25
C ASN A 105 3.65 -0.45 -15.44
N ASP A 106 4.93 -0.67 -15.17
CA ASP A 106 5.97 -0.79 -16.19
C ASP A 106 6.33 -2.26 -16.47
N MET A 107 6.74 -2.55 -17.71
CA MET A 107 7.03 -3.91 -18.15
C MET A 107 8.31 -4.46 -17.52
N MET A 108 9.34 -3.61 -17.35
CA MET A 108 10.58 -3.98 -16.66
C MET A 108 10.31 -4.27 -15.19
N GLU A 109 9.50 -3.43 -14.53
CA GLU A 109 9.09 -3.65 -13.13
C GLU A 109 8.29 -4.94 -12.97
N ALA A 110 7.38 -5.24 -13.89
CA ALA A 110 6.62 -6.49 -13.89
C ALA A 110 7.53 -7.72 -14.07
N ARG A 111 8.51 -7.67 -14.99
CA ARG A 111 9.53 -8.72 -15.12
C ARG A 111 10.33 -8.89 -13.82
N GLU A 112 10.69 -7.78 -13.18
CA GLU A 112 11.43 -7.81 -11.92
C GLU A 112 10.62 -8.46 -10.78
N CYS A 113 9.31 -8.22 -10.73
CA CYS A 113 8.43 -8.92 -9.78
C CYS A 113 8.47 -10.44 -9.98
N VAL A 114 8.42 -10.91 -11.23
CA VAL A 114 8.52 -12.34 -11.55
C VAL A 114 9.90 -12.89 -11.16
N ARG A 115 10.98 -12.15 -11.44
CA ARG A 115 12.34 -12.54 -11.05
C ARG A 115 12.48 -12.70 -9.53
N MET A 116 11.92 -11.75 -8.79
CA MET A 116 11.90 -11.76 -7.32
C MET A 116 10.99 -12.83 -6.72
N GLY A 117 10.12 -13.47 -7.51
CA GLY A 117 9.18 -14.47 -7.03
C GLY A 117 8.01 -13.86 -6.24
N ILE A 118 7.59 -12.64 -6.54
CA ILE A 118 6.43 -12.00 -5.90
C ILE A 118 5.15 -12.78 -6.23
N ASP A 119 4.32 -13.06 -5.22
CA ASP A 119 3.11 -13.88 -5.37
C ASP A 119 2.01 -13.15 -6.14
N TYR A 120 1.81 -11.86 -5.87
CA TYR A 120 0.78 -11.04 -6.54
C TYR A 120 1.24 -9.62 -6.85
N VAL A 121 0.78 -9.10 -7.98
CA VAL A 121 1.11 -7.76 -8.45
C VAL A 121 -0.17 -6.94 -8.62
N LEU A 122 -0.28 -5.84 -7.88
CA LEU A 122 -1.33 -4.85 -8.09
C LEU A 122 -0.90 -3.85 -9.17
N THR A 123 -1.71 -3.71 -10.21
CA THR A 123 -1.40 -2.92 -11.41
C THR A 123 -2.63 -2.20 -11.94
N ASP A 124 -2.45 -1.00 -12.48
CA ASP A 124 -3.45 -0.30 -13.28
C ASP A 124 -3.39 -0.75 -14.76
N ARG A 125 -2.34 -1.48 -15.14
CA ARG A 125 -2.04 -1.91 -16.52
C ARG A 125 -1.99 -3.42 -16.65
N THR A 126 -3.12 -4.08 -16.41
CA THR A 126 -3.25 -5.55 -16.46
C THR A 126 -2.75 -6.17 -17.77
N LYS A 127 -2.94 -5.51 -18.93
CA LYS A 127 -2.42 -5.98 -20.23
C LYS A 127 -0.89 -6.07 -20.26
N VAL A 128 -0.19 -5.16 -19.58
CA VAL A 128 1.28 -5.17 -19.49
C VAL A 128 1.72 -6.37 -18.66
N LEU A 129 1.12 -6.56 -17.49
CA LEU A 129 1.41 -7.71 -16.63
C LEU A 129 1.13 -9.03 -17.35
N HIS A 130 -0.04 -9.17 -17.99
CA HIS A 130 -0.40 -10.38 -18.74
C HIS A 130 0.59 -10.69 -19.86
N LYS A 131 1.08 -9.67 -20.58
CA LYS A 131 2.08 -9.87 -21.64
C LYS A 131 3.37 -10.46 -21.06
N VAL A 132 3.83 -9.95 -19.91
CA VAL A 132 5.02 -10.48 -19.23
C VAL A 132 4.78 -11.91 -18.77
N LEU A 133 3.66 -12.20 -18.09
CA LEU A 133 3.36 -13.54 -17.60
C LEU A 133 3.28 -14.56 -18.74
N ASN A 134 2.58 -14.23 -19.83
CA ASN A 134 2.48 -15.08 -21.01
C ASN A 134 3.86 -15.31 -21.66
N GLU A 135 4.76 -14.32 -21.64
CA GLU A 135 6.12 -14.48 -22.13
C GLU A 135 6.93 -15.48 -21.29
N TYR A 136 6.82 -15.43 -19.95
CA TYR A 136 7.43 -16.43 -19.06
C TYR A 136 6.82 -17.83 -19.24
N GLU A 137 5.51 -17.93 -19.48
CA GLU A 137 4.83 -19.21 -19.74
C GLU A 137 5.25 -19.84 -21.07
N THR A 138 5.46 -19.01 -22.11
CA THR A 138 5.73 -19.49 -23.47
C THR A 138 7.21 -19.77 -23.74
N LEU A 139 8.10 -18.93 -23.23
CA LEU A 139 9.55 -19.08 -23.45
C LEU A 139 10.23 -19.81 -22.30
N GLY A 140 9.63 -19.81 -21.10
CA GLY A 140 10.29 -20.29 -19.90
C GLY A 140 11.22 -19.24 -19.28
N ARG A 141 11.54 -19.41 -18.01
CA ARG A 141 12.27 -18.42 -17.21
C ARG A 141 13.67 -18.13 -17.74
N GLU A 142 14.41 -19.18 -18.09
CA GLU A 142 15.81 -19.07 -18.55
C GLU A 142 15.90 -18.25 -19.85
N ASP A 143 15.04 -18.54 -20.82
CA ASP A 143 15.02 -17.84 -22.12
C ASP A 143 14.61 -16.37 -21.97
N VAL A 144 13.65 -16.05 -21.09
CA VAL A 144 13.26 -14.66 -20.81
C VAL A 144 14.40 -13.91 -20.12
N GLU A 145 15.05 -14.53 -19.14
CA GLU A 145 16.20 -13.93 -18.45
C GLU A 145 17.38 -13.71 -19.41
N GLN A 146 17.63 -14.63 -20.34
CA GLN A 146 18.64 -14.47 -21.39
C GLN A 146 18.26 -13.35 -22.37
N LYS A 147 17.01 -13.30 -22.83
CA LYS A 147 16.51 -12.29 -23.77
C LYS A 147 16.60 -10.87 -23.21
N TYR A 148 16.42 -10.73 -21.90
CA TYR A 148 16.45 -9.46 -21.18
C TYR A 148 17.66 -9.35 -20.24
N ALA A 149 18.78 -10.01 -20.58
CA ALA A 149 20.00 -10.02 -19.76
C ALA A 149 20.64 -8.62 -19.67
N ASP A 150 20.59 -7.86 -20.77
CA ASP A 150 21.10 -6.49 -20.83
C ASP A 150 20.18 -5.47 -20.15
N GLU A 151 18.95 -5.88 -19.79
CA GLU A 151 17.98 -5.04 -19.11
C GLU A 151 18.27 -4.99 -17.60
N VAL A 152 19.22 -4.14 -17.22
CA VAL A 152 19.57 -3.94 -15.81
C VAL A 152 18.47 -3.17 -15.11
N PHE A 153 17.82 -3.81 -14.13
CA PHE A 153 16.94 -3.11 -13.20
C PHE A 153 17.78 -2.29 -12.21
N ASP A 154 18.11 -1.06 -12.60
CA ASP A 154 18.86 -0.14 -11.74
C ASP A 154 17.97 0.40 -10.61
N THR A 155 18.00 -0.32 -9.50
CA THR A 155 17.28 0.04 -8.27
C THR A 155 17.74 1.40 -7.75
N TRP A 156 19.02 1.74 -7.87
CA TRP A 156 19.59 2.95 -7.29
C TRP A 156 19.16 4.22 -8.04
N SER A 157 19.23 4.25 -9.38
CA SER A 157 18.75 5.42 -10.14
C SER A 157 17.24 5.59 -10.11
N ARG A 158 16.49 4.49 -9.97
CA ARG A 158 15.03 4.56 -9.78
C ARG A 158 14.68 5.05 -8.39
N TRP A 159 15.37 4.57 -7.36
CA TRP A 159 15.17 5.01 -5.97
C TRP A 159 15.61 6.45 -5.74
N SER A 160 16.72 6.90 -6.35
CA SER A 160 17.16 8.30 -6.27
C SER A 160 16.17 9.23 -6.97
N ARG A 161 15.64 8.87 -8.13
CA ARG A 161 14.55 9.61 -8.78
C ARG A 161 13.29 9.61 -7.93
N TYR A 162 12.89 8.47 -7.38
CA TYR A 162 11.71 8.38 -6.52
C TYR A 162 11.85 9.24 -5.27
N THR A 163 12.98 9.15 -4.56
CA THR A 163 13.23 9.96 -3.35
C THR A 163 13.34 11.44 -3.69
N PHE A 164 13.98 11.80 -4.80
CA PHE A 164 14.04 13.17 -5.31
C PHE A 164 12.63 13.72 -5.57
N TRP A 165 11.83 13.06 -6.39
CA TRP A 165 10.46 13.50 -6.70
C TRP A 165 9.55 13.47 -5.47
N ARG A 166 9.67 12.47 -4.59
CA ARG A 166 8.93 12.42 -3.32
C ARG A 166 9.28 13.61 -2.43
N THR A 167 10.56 13.96 -2.34
CA THR A 167 11.02 15.11 -1.55
C THR A 167 10.50 16.41 -2.14
N LEU A 168 10.54 16.56 -3.47
CA LEU A 168 9.99 17.73 -4.15
C LEU A 168 8.47 17.84 -3.96
N ILE A 169 7.72 16.74 -4.10
CA ILE A 169 6.27 16.72 -3.87
C ILE A 169 5.97 17.03 -2.40
N TRP A 170 6.71 16.45 -1.45
CA TRP A 170 6.53 16.72 -0.04
C TRP A 170 6.84 18.18 0.30
N LEU A 171 7.92 18.75 -0.23
CA LEU A 171 8.24 20.18 -0.10
C LEU A 171 7.13 21.05 -0.70
N PHE A 172 6.67 20.73 -1.91
CA PHE A 172 5.58 21.46 -2.57
C PHE A 172 4.29 21.41 -1.75
N LEU A 173 3.88 20.24 -1.29
CA LEU A 173 2.70 20.05 -0.44
C LEU A 173 2.87 20.79 0.88
N THR A 174 4.05 20.70 1.52
CA THR A 174 4.32 21.40 2.79
C THR A 174 4.24 22.91 2.60
N ILE A 175 4.82 23.48 1.53
CA ILE A 175 4.73 24.91 1.22
C ILE A 175 3.28 25.31 0.92
N ARG A 176 2.55 24.53 0.11
CA ARG A 176 1.15 24.79 -0.22
C ARG A 176 0.24 24.72 1.00
N PHE A 177 0.38 23.70 1.84
CA PHE A 177 -0.37 23.56 3.08
C PHE A 177 -0.02 24.67 4.08
N ASN A 178 1.27 24.99 4.26
CA ASN A 178 1.69 26.05 5.17
C ASN A 178 1.20 27.44 4.70
N ASN A 179 1.15 27.68 3.39
CA ASN A 179 0.56 28.90 2.84
C ASN A 179 -0.97 28.93 2.97
N ALA A 180 -1.63 27.77 2.88
CA ALA A 180 -3.08 27.66 3.08
C ALA A 180 -3.48 27.86 4.54
N THR A 181 -2.73 27.31 5.51
CA THR A 181 -2.97 27.53 6.94
C THR A 181 -2.74 28.99 7.32
N LYS A 182 -1.63 29.60 6.86
CA LYS A 182 -1.40 31.04 7.07
C LYS A 182 -2.54 31.91 6.52
N ARG A 183 -3.13 31.53 5.39
CA ARG A 183 -4.26 32.27 4.80
C ARG A 183 -5.55 32.10 5.62
N LEU A 184 -5.77 30.93 6.21
CA LEU A 184 -6.91 30.67 7.11
C LEU A 184 -6.74 31.40 8.45
N ASP A 185 -5.52 31.45 9.00
CA ASP A 185 -5.23 32.19 10.23
C ASP A 185 -5.45 33.70 10.04
N LEU A 186 -5.04 34.25 8.89
CA LEU A 186 -5.30 35.64 8.52
C LEU A 186 -6.80 35.93 8.39
N LEU A 187 -7.54 35.09 7.68
CA LEU A 187 -9.00 35.23 7.53
C LEU A 187 -9.75 35.10 8.87
N GLY A 188 -9.29 34.22 9.76
CA GLY A 188 -9.81 34.10 11.12
C GLY A 188 -9.58 35.38 11.94
N SER A 189 -8.36 35.95 11.87
CA SER A 189 -8.04 37.20 12.56
C SER A 189 -8.83 38.41 12.07
N ASP A 190 -9.12 38.49 10.77
CA ASP A 190 -9.94 39.57 10.19
C ASP A 190 -11.40 39.47 10.66
N LEU A 191 -11.96 38.26 10.70
CA LEU A 191 -13.32 38.00 11.20
C LEU A 191 -13.47 38.33 12.69
N ASP A 192 -12.49 37.96 13.52
CA ASP A 192 -12.49 38.30 14.96
C ASP A 192 -12.39 39.82 15.20
N THR A 193 -11.69 40.52 14.30
CA THR A 193 -11.54 41.99 14.35
C THR A 193 -12.82 42.71 13.93
N GLU A 194 -13.56 42.20 12.92
CA GLU A 194 -14.87 42.74 12.52
C GLU A 194 -15.95 42.49 13.58
N VAL A 195 -16.02 41.28 14.14
CA VAL A 195 -16.97 40.93 15.21
C VAL A 195 -16.70 41.77 16.46
N SER A 196 -15.43 41.99 16.84
CA SER A 196 -15.09 42.87 17.96
C SER A 196 -15.51 44.33 17.74
N LYS A 197 -15.48 44.81 16.48
CA LYS A 197 -15.94 46.17 16.15
C LYS A 197 -17.46 46.30 16.19
N GLU A 198 -18.22 45.29 15.76
CA GLU A 198 -19.69 45.30 15.84
C GLU A 198 -20.21 45.25 17.29
N VAL A 199 -19.53 44.51 18.18
CA VAL A 199 -19.92 44.38 19.59
C VAL A 199 -19.69 45.68 20.38
N LEU A 200 -18.75 46.54 19.97
CA LEU A 200 -18.44 47.81 20.63
C LEU A 200 -19.31 49.00 20.18
N VAL A 201 -20.21 48.81 19.19
CA VAL A 201 -21.05 49.87 18.62
C VAL A 201 -22.53 49.77 19.06
N LYS A 202 -22.83 48.94 20.07
CA LYS A 202 -24.13 48.89 20.76
C LYS A 202 -24.00 49.31 22.21
#